data_AF-A0A7J4I7X9-F1
#
_entry.id   AF-A0A7J4I7X9-F1
#
_cell.length_a   1.000
_cell.length_b   1.000
_cell.length_c   1.000
_cell.angle_alpha   90.00
_cell.angle_beta   90.00
_cell.angle_gamma   90.00
#
_symmetry.space_group_name_H-M   'P 1'
#
loop_
_entity.id
_entity.type
_entity.pdbx_description
1 polymer ?
#
loop_
_entity_poly.entity_id
_entity_poly.type
_entity_poly.pdbx_seq_one_letter_code
_entity_poly.pdbx_strand_id
1 'polypeptide(L)'
;MTIDVNVQELKPLKNFGDGCPGCGTLLGLKLLLQSLDNIVLVNATSSVTPFIKVNVPMIHAGLNAAAVARGVARSLDKKAGTKVVVYAGDGTTAASIASLMNSTEDIIYICANNQSNRMGSSYAAQLSHTAYTATACVSHPQDYITKLKKAAAMPGFKFIDLLCPCPTAWGYEASNTMEVGRVAVETGVWPLYEIENGAANLTKRPNRLDTVEHFKQAQKNIAINPNTQEIVNKNWKSLTEGRVP
;
A
#
# COMPACT_ATOMS: atom_id res chain seq x y z
N MET A 1 -15.90 9.47 10.04
CA MET A 1 -15.35 8.90 11.29
C MET A 1 -13.95 9.45 11.46
N THR A 2 -13.68 10.23 12.50
CA THR A 2 -12.31 10.70 12.79
C THR A 2 -11.58 9.55 13.48
N ILE A 3 -10.57 8.98 12.82
CA ILE A 3 -9.74 7.92 13.39
C ILE A 3 -8.50 8.59 13.97
N ASP A 4 -8.41 8.62 15.30
CA ASP A 4 -7.20 9.12 15.96
C ASP A 4 -6.10 8.04 15.91
N VAL A 5 -4.90 8.45 15.51
CA VAL A 5 -3.75 7.56 15.34
C VAL A 5 -2.54 8.17 16.02
N ASN A 6 -2.20 7.62 17.18
CA ASN A 6 -0.93 7.84 17.82
C ASN A 6 0.05 6.71 17.49
N VAL A 7 1.02 6.98 16.63
CA VAL A 7 2.06 6.00 16.25
C VAL A 7 2.96 5.59 17.43
N GLN A 8 3.03 6.42 18.48
CA GLN A 8 3.82 6.12 19.68
C GLN A 8 3.16 5.04 20.56
N GLU A 9 1.87 4.78 20.37
CA GLU A 9 1.12 3.76 21.12
C GLU A 9 1.17 2.38 20.46
N LEU A 10 1.80 2.25 19.28
CA LEU A 10 1.93 0.97 18.59
C LEU A 10 2.80 0.01 19.40
N LYS A 11 2.23 -1.14 19.75
CA LYS A 11 2.93 -2.17 20.53
C LYS A 11 3.99 -2.86 19.66
N PRO A 12 5.22 -3.07 20.16
CA PRO A 12 6.23 -3.82 19.43
C PRO A 12 5.76 -5.24 19.07
N LEU A 13 6.05 -5.69 17.86
CA LEU A 13 5.80 -7.07 17.45
C LEU A 13 6.87 -7.98 18.07
N LYS A 14 6.45 -9.11 18.65
CA LYS A 14 7.35 -10.18 19.08
C LYS A 14 7.67 -11.06 17.87
N ASN A 15 8.95 -11.37 17.65
CA ASN A 15 9.40 -12.27 16.58
C ASN A 15 8.97 -11.83 15.18
N PHE A 16 9.20 -10.56 14.82
CA PHE A 16 8.96 -10.07 13.46
C PHE A 16 10.16 -10.37 12.54
N GLY A 17 9.89 -10.46 11.24
CA GLY A 17 10.87 -10.82 10.22
C GLY A 17 12.05 -9.88 10.03
N ASP A 18 13.19 -10.44 9.60
CA ASP A 18 14.42 -9.70 9.29
C ASP A 18 14.68 -9.69 7.78
N GLY A 19 14.43 -8.56 7.11
CA GLY A 19 14.76 -8.37 5.69
C GLY A 19 15.97 -7.46 5.50
N CYS A 20 16.13 -6.92 4.29
CA CYS A 20 17.19 -5.93 4.02
C CYS A 20 17.09 -4.73 4.99
N PRO A 21 18.23 -4.13 5.39
CA PRO A 21 18.22 -2.85 6.08
C PRO A 21 17.39 -1.83 5.30
N GLY A 22 16.53 -1.08 5.99
CA GLY A 22 15.66 -0.08 5.35
C GLY A 22 14.55 -0.67 4.47
N CYS A 23 14.15 -1.94 4.64
CA CYS A 23 13.08 -2.54 3.83
C CYS A 23 11.70 -1.87 4.05
N GLY A 24 11.25 -1.09 3.06
CA GLY A 24 9.92 -0.46 3.09
C GLY A 24 8.78 -1.49 3.15
N THR A 25 8.90 -2.61 2.43
CA THR A 25 7.87 -3.65 2.40
C THR A 25 7.65 -4.33 3.76
N LEU A 26 8.71 -4.58 4.53
CA LEU A 26 8.54 -5.13 5.89
C LEU A 26 8.05 -4.07 6.87
N LEU A 27 8.44 -2.80 6.70
CA LEU A 27 7.88 -1.71 7.50
C LEU A 27 6.36 -1.59 7.30
N GLY A 28 5.88 -1.69 6.05
CA GLY A 28 4.45 -1.72 5.75
C GLY A 28 3.72 -2.87 6.44
N LEU A 29 4.26 -4.08 6.37
CA LEU A 29 3.68 -5.25 7.04
C LEU A 29 3.69 -5.10 8.56
N LYS A 30 4.76 -4.54 9.13
CA LYS A 30 4.85 -4.25 10.56
C LYS A 30 3.73 -3.29 10.99
N LEU A 31 3.55 -2.19 10.28
CA LEU A 31 2.50 -1.21 10.59
C LEU A 31 1.10 -1.83 10.46
N LEU A 32 0.87 -2.69 9.45
CA LEU A 32 -0.37 -3.46 9.32
C LEU A 32 -0.66 -4.29 10.58
N LEU A 33 0.29 -5.13 11.00
CA LEU A 33 0.13 -6.04 12.13
C LEU A 33 0.01 -5.32 13.47
N GLN A 34 0.56 -4.11 13.58
CA GLN A 34 0.39 -3.26 14.77
C GLN A 34 -0.94 -2.49 14.75
N SER A 35 -1.63 -2.44 13.61
CA SER A 35 -2.87 -1.67 13.44
C SER A 35 -4.13 -2.50 13.55
N LEU A 36 -4.07 -3.78 13.16
CA LEU A 36 -5.22 -4.68 13.10
C LEU A 36 -4.94 -5.98 13.87
N ASP A 37 -5.79 -6.31 14.85
CA ASP A 37 -5.59 -7.46 15.73
C ASP A 37 -6.27 -8.77 15.25
N ASN A 38 -7.52 -8.69 14.78
CA ASN A 38 -8.34 -9.87 14.41
C ASN A 38 -8.29 -10.13 12.90
N ILE A 39 -7.14 -10.57 12.40
CA ILE A 39 -6.93 -10.80 10.96
C ILE A 39 -6.42 -12.21 10.64
N VAL A 40 -6.72 -12.68 9.42
CA VAL A 40 -5.99 -13.76 8.74
C VAL A 40 -5.20 -13.14 7.60
N LEU A 41 -3.89 -13.37 7.58
CA LEU A 41 -2.98 -12.85 6.58
C LEU A 41 -2.84 -13.84 5.42
N VAL A 42 -3.24 -13.43 4.21
CA VAL A 42 -2.96 -14.16 2.97
C VAL A 42 -1.75 -13.53 2.30
N ASN A 43 -0.59 -14.15 2.49
CA ASN A 43 0.69 -13.61 2.04
C ASN A 43 1.06 -14.17 0.66
N ALA A 44 1.27 -13.27 -0.30
CA ALA A 44 1.73 -13.62 -1.62
C ALA A 44 3.25 -13.84 -1.65
N THR A 45 3.76 -14.56 -2.66
CA THR A 45 5.21 -14.66 -2.87
C THR A 45 5.78 -13.29 -3.25
N SER A 46 6.84 -12.91 -2.55
CA SER A 46 7.61 -11.69 -2.75
C SER A 46 9.04 -11.90 -2.21
N SER A 47 9.93 -10.94 -2.48
CA SER A 47 11.30 -10.97 -1.96
C SER A 47 11.37 -10.98 -0.43
N VAL A 48 10.32 -10.53 0.26
CA VAL A 48 10.29 -10.53 1.73
C VAL A 48 9.70 -11.81 2.33
N THR A 49 9.02 -12.65 1.54
CA THR A 49 8.31 -13.85 2.01
C THR A 49 9.14 -14.76 2.91
N PRO A 50 10.42 -15.09 2.60
CA PRO A 50 11.25 -15.95 3.45
C PRO A 50 11.50 -15.38 4.85
N PHE A 51 11.36 -14.06 5.00
CA PHE A 51 11.65 -13.35 6.23
C PHE A 51 10.40 -13.10 7.07
N ILE A 52 9.19 -13.24 6.52
CA ILE A 52 7.96 -12.92 7.24
C ILE A 52 7.74 -13.89 8.41
N LYS A 53 7.78 -13.33 9.62
CA LYS A 53 7.34 -13.98 10.86
C LYS A 53 6.24 -13.12 11.47
N VAL A 54 5.08 -13.72 11.70
CA VAL A 54 3.89 -13.04 12.20
C VAL A 54 3.23 -13.84 13.31
N ASN A 55 2.52 -13.14 14.19
CA ASN A 55 1.78 -13.71 15.32
C ASN A 55 0.28 -13.90 15.01
N VAL A 56 -0.12 -13.72 13.75
CA VAL A 56 -1.50 -13.93 13.26
C VAL A 56 -1.53 -15.17 12.36
N PRO A 57 -2.68 -15.85 12.20
CA PRO A 57 -2.81 -16.91 11.22
C PRO A 57 -2.40 -16.43 9.83
N MET A 58 -1.48 -17.13 9.18
CA MET A 58 -0.98 -16.78 7.85
C MET A 58 -1.09 -17.96 6.89
N ILE A 59 -1.59 -17.70 5.68
CA ILE A 59 -1.57 -18.63 4.55
C ILE A 59 -0.61 -18.06 3.51
N HIS A 60 0.39 -18.84 3.12
CA HIS A 60 1.22 -18.52 1.98
C HIS A 60 0.52 -18.95 0.69
N ALA A 61 0.28 -18.02 -0.22
CA ALA A 61 -0.64 -18.20 -1.35
C ALA A 61 0.03 -18.15 -2.73
N GLY A 62 1.37 -18.23 -2.80
CA GLY A 62 2.07 -18.15 -4.08
C GLY A 62 1.79 -16.84 -4.82
N LEU A 63 1.59 -16.93 -6.14
CA LEU A 63 1.14 -15.81 -6.97
C LEU A 63 -0.40 -15.69 -7.05
N ASN A 64 -1.16 -16.55 -6.37
CA ASN A 64 -2.63 -16.62 -6.46
C ASN A 64 -3.36 -16.04 -5.23
N ALA A 65 -2.71 -15.11 -4.52
CA ALA A 65 -3.19 -14.58 -3.24
C ALA A 65 -4.63 -14.05 -3.27
N ALA A 66 -5.05 -13.42 -4.37
CA ALA A 66 -6.42 -12.92 -4.54
C ALA A 66 -7.47 -14.05 -4.51
N ALA A 67 -7.23 -15.15 -5.22
CA ALA A 67 -8.14 -16.29 -5.28
C ALA A 67 -8.19 -17.04 -3.94
N VAL A 68 -7.03 -17.23 -3.30
CA VAL A 68 -6.94 -17.84 -1.97
C VAL A 68 -7.72 -17.01 -0.94
N ALA A 69 -7.55 -15.68 -0.95
CA ALA A 69 -8.27 -14.80 -0.04
C ALA A 69 -9.79 -14.85 -0.22
N ARG A 70 -10.27 -14.98 -1.46
CA ARG A 70 -11.69 -15.19 -1.75
C ARG A 70 -12.21 -16.48 -1.10
N GLY A 71 -11.45 -17.57 -1.17
CA GLY A 71 -11.79 -18.83 -0.52
C GLY A 71 -11.84 -18.69 1.00
N VAL A 72 -10.81 -18.08 1.59
CA VAL A 72 -10.72 -17.84 3.05
C VAL A 72 -11.88 -16.97 3.53
N ALA A 73 -12.19 -15.89 2.83
CA ALA A 73 -13.30 -14.99 3.20
C ALA A 73 -14.65 -15.71 3.23
N ARG A 74 -14.86 -16.69 2.35
CA ARG A 74 -16.08 -17.51 2.30
C ARG A 74 -16.13 -18.59 3.37
N SER A 75 -14.99 -19.05 3.87
CA SER A 75 -14.93 -20.10 4.90
C SER A 75 -15.04 -19.58 6.32
N LEU A 76 -14.75 -18.29 6.55
CA LEU A 76 -14.78 -17.70 7.89
C LEU A 76 -16.21 -17.46 8.38
N ASP A 77 -16.42 -17.66 9.69
CA ASP A 77 -17.65 -17.23 10.35
C ASP A 77 -17.70 -15.70 10.43
N LYS A 78 -18.67 -15.10 9.76
CA LYS A 78 -18.87 -13.64 9.75
C LYS A 78 -19.11 -13.07 11.15
N LYS A 79 -19.65 -13.86 12.09
CA LYS A 79 -19.88 -13.42 13.49
C LYS A 79 -18.58 -13.27 14.28
N ALA A 80 -17.50 -13.93 13.87
CA ALA A 80 -16.20 -13.81 14.52
C ALA A 80 -15.51 -12.46 14.24
N GLY A 81 -15.99 -11.69 13.25
CA GLY A 81 -15.44 -10.37 12.90
C GLY A 81 -14.02 -10.41 12.34
N THR A 82 -13.47 -11.58 12.05
CA THR A 82 -12.11 -11.76 11.54
C THR A 82 -12.00 -11.20 10.13
N LYS A 83 -10.96 -10.39 9.88
CA LYS A 83 -10.70 -9.76 8.58
C LYS A 83 -9.71 -10.55 7.77
N VAL A 84 -10.00 -10.75 6.48
CA VAL A 84 -9.04 -11.32 5.54
C VAL A 84 -8.21 -10.19 4.95
N VAL A 85 -6.90 -10.26 5.15
CA VAL A 85 -5.95 -9.26 4.62
C VAL A 85 -4.99 -9.94 3.66
N VAL A 86 -4.97 -9.49 2.42
CA VAL A 86 -3.95 -9.88 1.44
C VAL A 86 -2.78 -8.93 1.53
N TYR A 87 -1.56 -9.47 1.57
CA TYR A 87 -0.34 -8.70 1.44
C TYR A 87 0.47 -9.24 0.27
N ALA A 88 0.64 -8.44 -0.78
CA ALA A 88 1.24 -8.86 -2.04
C ALA A 88 2.18 -7.78 -2.59
N GLY A 89 3.24 -8.18 -3.29
CA GLY A 89 4.07 -7.24 -4.06
C GLY A 89 3.34 -6.73 -5.32
N ASP A 90 3.88 -5.70 -5.95
CA ASP A 90 3.38 -5.12 -7.20
C ASP A 90 3.28 -6.16 -8.34
N GLY A 91 4.28 -7.01 -8.52
CA GLY A 91 4.26 -8.08 -9.55
C GLY A 91 3.14 -9.11 -9.34
N THR A 92 2.96 -9.58 -8.10
CA THR A 92 1.89 -10.52 -7.77
C THR A 92 0.51 -9.86 -7.82
N THR A 93 0.43 -8.57 -7.49
CA THR A 93 -0.79 -7.78 -7.66
C THR A 93 -1.19 -7.74 -9.13
N ALA A 94 -0.26 -7.44 -10.03
CA ALA A 94 -0.51 -7.46 -11.48
C ALA A 94 -1.07 -8.80 -11.97
N ALA A 95 -0.57 -9.91 -11.43
CA ALA A 95 -0.97 -11.26 -11.84
C ALA A 95 -2.31 -11.73 -11.24
N SER A 96 -2.68 -11.27 -10.05
CA SER A 96 -3.77 -11.89 -9.26
C SER A 96 -4.98 -10.99 -9.00
N ILE A 97 -4.82 -9.67 -9.01
CA ILE A 97 -5.85 -8.74 -8.52
C ILE A 97 -7.16 -8.82 -9.31
N ALA A 98 -7.08 -9.21 -10.60
CA ALA A 98 -8.23 -9.35 -11.49
C ALA A 98 -9.35 -10.23 -10.89
N SER A 99 -8.98 -11.26 -10.13
CA SER A 99 -9.93 -12.17 -9.47
C SER A 99 -10.70 -11.53 -8.31
N LEU A 100 -10.38 -10.29 -7.90
CA LEU A 100 -11.04 -9.59 -6.80
C LEU A 100 -11.63 -8.22 -7.18
N MET A 101 -11.33 -7.67 -8.36
CA MET A 101 -11.76 -6.30 -8.73
C MET A 101 -13.28 -6.10 -8.60
N ASN A 102 -14.05 -7.08 -9.05
CA ASN A 102 -15.52 -7.07 -8.97
C ASN A 102 -16.06 -7.89 -7.78
N SER A 103 -15.23 -8.12 -6.75
CA SER A 103 -15.62 -8.92 -5.58
C SER A 103 -16.47 -8.12 -4.61
N THR A 104 -17.49 -8.77 -4.06
CA THR A 104 -18.26 -8.27 -2.91
C THR A 104 -17.76 -8.82 -1.57
N GLU A 105 -16.77 -9.72 -1.59
CA GLU A 105 -16.23 -10.33 -0.37
C GLU A 105 -15.52 -9.29 0.52
N ASP A 106 -15.67 -9.43 1.84
CA ASP A 106 -15.06 -8.54 2.84
C ASP A 106 -13.55 -8.81 2.98
N ILE A 107 -12.76 -8.28 2.03
CA ILE A 107 -11.31 -8.48 1.94
C ILE A 107 -10.61 -7.13 1.90
N ILE A 108 -9.48 -7.00 2.61
CA ILE A 108 -8.55 -5.88 2.47
C ILE A 108 -7.36 -6.39 1.67
N TYR A 109 -7.04 -5.78 0.53
CA TYR A 109 -5.89 -6.13 -0.28
C TYR A 109 -4.87 -5.02 -0.25
N ILE A 110 -3.64 -5.33 0.17
CA ILE A 110 -2.54 -4.38 0.23
C ILE A 110 -1.50 -4.79 -0.81
N CYS A 111 -1.32 -3.93 -1.80
CA CYS A 111 -0.20 -3.99 -2.74
C CYS A 111 0.99 -3.24 -2.12
N ALA A 112 1.97 -3.98 -1.62
CA ALA A 112 3.24 -3.43 -1.16
C ALA A 112 4.14 -3.12 -2.37
N ASN A 113 3.97 -1.91 -2.89
CA ASN A 113 4.49 -1.48 -4.17
C ASN A 113 5.89 -0.87 -4.04
N ASN A 114 6.89 -1.65 -4.41
CA ASN A 114 8.27 -1.17 -4.51
C ASN A 114 8.64 -0.73 -5.93
N GLN A 115 7.68 -0.63 -6.86
CA GLN A 115 7.86 -0.18 -8.24
C GLN A 115 8.92 -0.95 -9.05
N SER A 116 9.31 -2.16 -8.63
CA SER A 116 10.28 -2.97 -9.36
C SER A 116 9.74 -3.49 -10.69
N ASN A 117 8.41 -3.65 -10.82
CA ASN A 117 7.76 -4.17 -12.02
C ASN A 117 6.99 -3.12 -12.82
N ARG A 118 6.60 -2.01 -12.19
CA ARG A 118 5.86 -0.91 -12.82
C ARG A 118 6.17 0.42 -12.13
N MET A 119 7.05 1.21 -12.74
CA MET A 119 7.31 2.58 -12.27
C MET A 119 6.10 3.50 -12.53
N GLY A 120 5.73 4.30 -11.53
CA GLY A 120 4.83 5.45 -11.69
C GLY A 120 3.36 5.11 -11.93
N SER A 121 2.97 3.85 -11.82
CA SER A 121 1.55 3.45 -11.90
C SER A 121 1.11 2.86 -10.58
N SER A 122 0.24 3.62 -9.91
CA SER A 122 -0.60 3.03 -8.89
C SER A 122 -1.72 2.23 -9.54
N TYR A 123 -2.11 1.11 -8.94
CA TYR A 123 -3.29 0.34 -9.31
C TYR A 123 -4.59 1.01 -8.83
N ALA A 124 -4.50 2.02 -7.95
CA ALA A 124 -5.66 2.63 -7.30
C ALA A 124 -6.70 3.17 -8.30
N ALA A 125 -6.27 3.85 -9.37
CA ALA A 125 -7.21 4.39 -10.36
C ALA A 125 -8.04 3.29 -11.05
N GLN A 126 -7.43 2.12 -11.32
CA GLN A 126 -8.10 0.97 -11.94
C GLN A 126 -9.12 0.30 -11.00
N LEU A 127 -8.95 0.50 -9.68
CA LEU A 127 -9.79 -0.06 -8.62
C LEU A 127 -10.74 0.97 -7.99
N SER A 128 -10.91 2.13 -8.65
CA SER A 128 -11.77 3.23 -8.21
C SER A 128 -13.24 2.87 -7.99
N HIS A 129 -13.71 1.77 -8.57
CA HIS A 129 -15.08 1.25 -8.45
C HIS A 129 -15.28 0.32 -7.24
N THR A 130 -14.21 -0.02 -6.52
CA THR A 130 -14.29 -0.90 -5.34
C THR A 130 -14.87 -0.16 -4.14
N ALA A 131 -15.22 -0.89 -3.07
CA ALA A 131 -15.85 -0.29 -1.89
C ALA A 131 -14.97 0.80 -1.24
N TYR A 132 -13.66 0.62 -1.30
CA TYR A 132 -12.67 1.59 -0.86
C TYR A 132 -11.35 1.33 -1.56
N THR A 133 -10.74 2.38 -2.09
CA THR A 133 -9.38 2.31 -2.62
C THR A 133 -8.55 3.44 -2.06
N ALA A 134 -7.28 3.20 -1.72
CA ALA A 134 -6.39 4.26 -1.28
C ALA A 134 -4.97 4.05 -1.79
N THR A 135 -4.23 5.15 -1.92
CA THR A 135 -2.77 5.12 -1.99
C THR A 135 -2.20 5.48 -0.63
N ALA A 136 -1.10 4.85 -0.24
CA ALA A 136 -0.41 5.12 1.02
C ALA A 136 1.10 5.10 0.78
N CYS A 137 1.88 5.56 1.76
CA CYS A 137 3.33 5.45 1.74
C CYS A 137 3.83 5.12 3.14
N VAL A 138 4.77 4.18 3.27
CA VAL A 138 5.35 3.81 4.57
C VAL A 138 6.05 4.97 5.29
N SER A 139 6.44 6.01 4.54
CA SER A 139 7.01 7.25 5.08
C SER A 139 5.97 8.18 5.74
N HIS A 140 4.69 7.85 5.62
CA HIS A 140 3.56 8.54 6.22
C HIS A 140 2.73 7.55 7.07
N PRO A 141 3.28 7.07 8.19
CA PRO A 141 2.70 5.95 8.94
C PRO A 141 1.31 6.28 9.51
N GLN A 142 1.08 7.51 9.99
CA GLN A 142 -0.24 7.92 10.50
C GLN A 142 -1.33 7.80 9.41
N ASP A 143 -1.05 8.31 8.21
CA ASP A 143 -1.96 8.21 7.05
C ASP A 143 -2.26 6.74 6.70
N TYR A 144 -1.22 5.90 6.62
CA TYR A 144 -1.39 4.48 6.31
C TYR A 144 -2.22 3.74 7.37
N ILE A 145 -1.95 3.96 8.65
CA ILE A 145 -2.69 3.33 9.76
C ILE A 145 -4.15 3.78 9.77
N THR A 146 -4.41 5.07 9.54
CA THR A 146 -5.78 5.61 9.40
C THR A 146 -6.52 4.89 8.27
N LYS A 147 -5.89 4.74 7.10
CA LYS A 147 -6.44 4.02 5.95
C LYS A 147 -6.71 2.55 6.23
N LEU A 148 -5.82 1.89 6.96
CA LEU A 148 -6.00 0.49 7.39
C LEU A 148 -7.22 0.33 8.30
N LYS A 149 -7.32 1.17 9.34
CA LYS A 149 -8.45 1.15 10.29
C LYS A 149 -9.76 1.49 9.59
N LYS A 150 -9.75 2.47 8.69
CA LYS A 150 -10.91 2.84 7.86
C LYS A 150 -11.34 1.68 6.97
N ALA A 151 -10.42 1.10 6.21
CA ALA A 151 -10.68 -0.06 5.37
C ALA A 151 -11.25 -1.24 6.18
N ALA A 152 -10.74 -1.50 7.39
CA ALA A 152 -11.24 -2.58 8.25
C ALA A 152 -12.67 -2.35 8.75
N ALA A 153 -13.09 -1.09 8.93
CA ALA A 153 -14.44 -0.72 9.34
C ALA A 153 -15.47 -0.79 8.19
N MET A 154 -15.02 -0.86 6.94
CA MET A 154 -15.88 -0.89 5.76
C MET A 154 -16.15 -2.33 5.29
N PRO A 155 -17.38 -2.64 4.85
CA PRO A 155 -17.67 -3.91 4.19
C PRO A 155 -17.18 -3.94 2.74
N GLY A 156 -17.10 -5.13 2.16
CA GLY A 156 -16.80 -5.33 0.74
C GLY A 156 -15.30 -5.45 0.43
N PHE A 157 -14.93 -5.32 -0.84
CA PHE A 157 -13.54 -5.40 -1.26
C PHE A 157 -12.87 -4.02 -1.16
N LYS A 158 -11.74 -3.95 -0.44
CA LYS A 158 -10.96 -2.74 -0.19
C LYS A 158 -9.54 -2.94 -0.70
N PHE A 159 -8.97 -1.93 -1.34
CA PHE A 159 -7.62 -1.97 -1.88
C PHE A 159 -6.76 -0.82 -1.35
N ILE A 160 -5.51 -1.11 -1.00
CA ILE A 160 -4.52 -0.09 -0.62
C ILE A 160 -3.24 -0.34 -1.42
N ASP A 161 -2.85 0.65 -2.22
CA ASP A 161 -1.56 0.67 -2.91
C ASP A 161 -0.53 1.40 -2.03
N LEU A 162 0.34 0.63 -1.39
CA LEU A 162 1.29 1.13 -0.42
C LEU A 162 2.66 1.28 -1.07
N LEU A 163 3.13 2.51 -1.26
CA LEU A 163 4.51 2.75 -1.68
C LEU A 163 5.48 2.29 -0.60
N CYS A 164 6.34 1.36 -1.00
CA CYS A 164 7.39 0.75 -0.21
C CYS A 164 8.73 0.98 -0.91
N PRO A 165 9.39 2.14 -0.70
CA PRO A 165 10.72 2.38 -1.26
C PRO A 165 11.67 1.22 -0.95
N CYS A 166 12.43 0.78 -1.95
CA CYS A 166 13.36 -0.35 -1.82
C CYS A 166 14.80 0.12 -2.08
N PRO A 167 15.69 0.14 -1.07
CA PRO A 167 17.05 0.67 -1.21
C PRO A 167 17.84 -0.08 -2.28
N THR A 168 17.70 -1.41 -2.32
CA THR A 168 18.38 -2.27 -3.30
C THR A 168 17.89 -2.00 -4.72
N ALA A 169 16.57 -1.94 -4.92
CA ALA A 169 16.01 -1.78 -6.26
C ALA A 169 16.18 -0.35 -6.79
N TRP A 170 16.06 0.66 -5.92
CA TRP A 170 16.07 2.07 -6.32
C TRP A 170 17.47 2.69 -6.23
N GLY A 171 18.42 2.04 -5.56
CA GLY A 171 19.82 2.46 -5.51
C GLY A 171 20.05 3.67 -4.60
N TYR A 172 19.64 3.58 -3.34
CA TYR A 172 19.90 4.60 -2.32
C TYR A 172 20.31 3.96 -0.99
N GLU A 173 20.90 4.75 -0.08
CA GLU A 173 21.35 4.28 1.23
C GLU A 173 20.18 3.81 2.12
N ALA A 174 20.29 2.64 2.74
CA ALA A 174 19.20 2.05 3.52
C ALA A 174 18.66 2.94 4.66
N SER A 175 19.48 3.84 5.21
CA SER A 175 19.06 4.84 6.21
C SER A 175 18.07 5.88 5.66
N ASN A 176 18.03 6.06 4.33
CA ASN A 176 17.28 7.10 3.66
C ASN A 176 15.89 6.63 3.18
N THR A 177 15.48 5.39 3.43
CA THR A 177 14.18 4.85 2.97
C THR A 177 13.00 5.78 3.27
N MET A 178 12.96 6.33 4.48
CA MET A 178 11.89 7.24 4.89
C MET A 178 11.96 8.60 4.19
N GLU A 179 13.16 9.08 3.91
CA GLU A 179 13.34 10.34 3.21
C GLU A 179 12.96 10.22 1.74
N VAL A 180 13.40 9.16 1.07
CA VAL A 180 13.05 8.88 -0.32
C VAL A 180 11.54 8.75 -0.51
N GLY A 181 10.84 8.09 0.42
CA GLY A 181 9.38 8.01 0.38
C GLY A 181 8.69 9.35 0.65
N ARG A 182 9.26 10.23 1.49
CA ARG A 182 8.76 11.61 1.64
C ARG A 182 8.94 12.40 0.35
N VAL A 183 10.12 12.37 -0.26
CA VAL A 183 10.39 13.04 -1.54
C VAL A 183 9.42 12.56 -2.63
N ALA A 184 9.12 11.26 -2.70
CA ALA A 184 8.13 10.74 -3.65
C ALA A 184 6.74 11.37 -3.47
N VAL A 185 6.33 11.65 -2.24
CA VAL A 185 5.05 12.31 -1.92
C VAL A 185 5.12 13.82 -2.16
N GLU A 186 6.19 14.49 -1.73
CA GLU A 186 6.34 15.95 -1.87
C GLU A 186 6.48 16.37 -3.34
N THR A 187 7.20 15.60 -4.16
CA THR A 187 7.28 15.81 -5.62
C THR A 187 5.99 15.42 -6.36
N GLY A 188 5.04 14.82 -5.65
CA GLY A 188 3.77 14.42 -6.23
C GLY A 188 3.84 13.18 -7.14
N VAL A 189 5.00 12.55 -7.26
CA VAL A 189 5.17 11.27 -7.99
C VAL A 189 4.29 10.17 -7.38
N TRP A 190 4.10 10.21 -6.06
CA TRP A 190 3.19 9.32 -5.35
C TRP A 190 2.20 10.11 -4.49
N PRO A 191 1.03 10.52 -5.04
CA PRO A 191 0.03 11.24 -4.29
C PRO A 191 -0.63 10.33 -3.25
N LEU A 192 -1.00 10.90 -2.08
CA LEU A 192 -1.71 10.19 -1.02
C LEU A 192 -3.19 10.56 -1.03
N TYR A 193 -4.05 9.63 -1.41
CA TYR A 193 -5.50 9.87 -1.53
C TYR A 193 -6.31 8.60 -1.24
N GLU A 194 -7.61 8.79 -1.10
CA GLU A 194 -8.64 7.76 -0.96
C GLU A 194 -9.67 7.94 -2.07
N ILE A 195 -10.31 6.85 -2.49
CA ILE A 195 -11.43 6.82 -3.42
C ILE A 195 -12.58 6.13 -2.72
N GLU A 196 -13.69 6.85 -2.60
CA GLU A 196 -14.96 6.36 -2.07
C GLU A 196 -16.08 6.84 -3.00
N ASN A 197 -16.99 5.94 -3.36
CA ASN A 197 -18.11 6.25 -4.26
C ASN A 197 -17.67 6.92 -5.57
N GLY A 198 -16.51 6.53 -6.11
CA GLY A 198 -15.94 7.09 -7.34
C GLY A 198 -15.31 8.50 -7.22
N ALA A 199 -15.31 9.11 -6.03
CA ALA A 199 -14.71 10.41 -5.78
C ALA A 199 -13.34 10.27 -5.08
N ALA A 200 -12.33 10.96 -5.61
CA ALA A 200 -10.99 10.97 -5.03
C ALA A 200 -10.84 12.09 -3.99
N ASN A 201 -10.29 11.77 -2.82
CA ASN A 201 -10.04 12.71 -1.73
C ASN A 201 -8.56 12.66 -1.34
N LEU A 202 -7.86 13.79 -1.48
CA LEU A 202 -6.47 13.92 -1.02
C LEU A 202 -6.41 13.85 0.51
N THR A 203 -5.53 12.97 0.99
CA THR A 203 -5.29 12.78 2.44
C THR A 203 -4.08 13.57 2.92
N LYS A 204 -3.12 13.82 2.01
CA LYS A 204 -2.03 14.76 2.23
C LYS A 204 -1.84 15.61 0.98
N ARG A 205 -1.75 16.92 1.19
CA ARG A 205 -1.24 17.86 0.18
C ARG A 205 0.25 18.04 0.46
N PRO A 206 1.12 17.94 -0.55
CA PRO A 206 2.54 18.23 -0.40
C PRO A 206 2.71 19.69 0.01
N ASN A 207 3.69 19.96 0.86
CA ASN A 207 3.99 21.31 1.34
C ASN A 207 4.50 22.17 0.18
N ARG A 208 5.22 21.53 -0.74
CA ARG A 208 5.70 22.10 -2.00
C ARG A 208 5.58 21.00 -3.04
N LEU A 209 4.85 21.24 -4.13
CA LEU A 209 4.90 20.37 -5.31
C LEU A 209 6.26 20.56 -5.97
N ASP A 210 7.28 19.88 -5.44
CA ASP A 210 8.63 19.87 -5.99
C ASP A 210 8.66 19.22 -7.37
N THR A 211 9.74 19.45 -8.11
CA THR A 211 9.89 18.84 -9.43
C THR A 211 10.26 17.37 -9.31
N VAL A 212 9.88 16.59 -10.31
CA VAL A 212 10.24 15.16 -10.43
C VAL A 212 11.77 14.97 -10.45
N GLU A 213 12.53 16.00 -10.82
CA GLU A 213 14.00 15.98 -10.74
C GLU A 213 14.50 15.81 -9.30
N HIS A 214 13.82 16.36 -8.29
CA HIS A 214 14.18 16.12 -6.89
C HIS A 214 14.01 14.63 -6.52
N PHE A 215 12.94 13.98 -7.00
CA PHE A 215 12.77 12.53 -6.83
C PHE A 215 13.86 11.74 -7.57
N LYS A 216 14.28 12.21 -8.75
CA LYS A 216 15.41 11.63 -9.49
C LYS A 216 16.72 11.68 -8.71
N GLN A 217 16.96 12.75 -7.95
CA GLN A 217 18.18 12.91 -7.17
C GLN A 217 18.20 12.04 -5.91
N ALA A 218 17.02 11.69 -5.38
CA ALA A 218 16.88 10.89 -4.15
C ALA A 218 17.19 9.39 -4.35
N GLN A 219 17.29 8.91 -5.59
CA GLN A 219 17.51 7.50 -5.92
C GLN A 219 18.32 7.37 -7.23
N LYS A 220 18.93 6.21 -7.52
CA LYS A 220 19.82 6.04 -8.69
C LYS A 220 19.24 5.21 -9.85
N ASN A 221 18.40 4.22 -9.55
CA ASN A 221 18.09 3.13 -10.49
C ASN A 221 16.71 3.23 -11.15
N ILE A 222 15.78 3.98 -10.57
CA ILE A 222 14.45 4.19 -11.12
C ILE A 222 14.55 5.23 -12.24
N ALA A 223 14.27 4.79 -13.46
CA ALA A 223 14.42 5.59 -14.68
C ALA A 223 13.23 6.54 -14.88
N ILE A 224 13.43 7.85 -14.68
CA ILE A 224 12.37 8.84 -14.88
C ILE A 224 12.26 9.25 -16.36
N ASN A 225 11.08 9.08 -16.95
CA ASN A 225 10.81 9.50 -18.33
C ASN A 225 10.69 11.02 -18.44
N PRO A 226 11.05 11.64 -19.59
CA PRO A 226 10.92 13.09 -19.79
C PRO A 226 9.49 13.62 -19.53
N ASN A 227 8.48 12.82 -19.87
CA ASN A 227 7.07 13.20 -19.73
C ASN A 227 6.52 12.97 -18.30
N THR A 228 7.32 12.45 -17.37
CA THR A 228 6.83 12.14 -16.01
C THR A 228 6.33 13.39 -15.29
N GLN A 229 6.98 14.55 -15.46
CA GLN A 229 6.52 15.80 -14.86
C GLN A 229 5.13 16.21 -15.37
N GLU A 230 4.87 16.05 -16.67
CA GLU A 230 3.56 16.37 -17.26
C GLU A 230 2.46 15.43 -16.73
N ILE A 231 2.76 14.14 -16.63
CA ILE A 231 1.84 13.14 -16.06
C ILE A 231 1.54 13.48 -14.60
N VAL A 232 2.56 13.80 -13.79
CA VAL A 232 2.39 14.22 -12.40
C VAL A 232 1.49 15.45 -12.34
N ASN A 233 1.78 16.50 -13.11
CA ASN A 233 0.97 17.72 -13.13
C ASN A 233 -0.50 17.46 -13.51
N LYS A 234 -0.73 16.61 -14.51
CA LYS A 234 -2.08 16.20 -14.94
C LYS A 234 -2.82 15.45 -13.82
N ASN A 235 -2.17 14.47 -13.20
CA ASN A 235 -2.75 13.67 -12.12
C ASN A 235 -3.10 14.55 -10.93
N TRP A 236 -2.22 15.48 -10.56
CA TRP A 236 -2.48 16.45 -9.49
C TRP A 236 -3.67 17.34 -9.79
N LYS A 237 -3.78 17.85 -11.02
CA LYS A 237 -4.96 18.63 -11.42
C LYS A 237 -6.25 17.83 -11.21
N SER A 238 -6.32 16.59 -11.70
CA SER A 238 -7.47 15.71 -11.50
C SER A 238 -7.80 15.52 -10.01
N LEU A 239 -6.79 15.18 -9.20
CA LEU A 239 -6.95 14.94 -7.77
C LEU A 239 -7.41 16.19 -7.01
N THR A 240 -6.92 17.37 -7.36
CA THR A 240 -7.36 18.62 -6.72
C THR A 240 -8.82 18.99 -7.04
N GLU A 241 -9.34 18.47 -8.14
CA GLU A 241 -10.74 18.61 -8.56
C GLU A 241 -11.63 17.45 -8.07
N GLY A 242 -11.08 16.55 -7.23
CA GLY A 242 -11.80 15.38 -6.69
C GLY A 242 -11.97 14.23 -7.68
N ARG A 243 -11.26 14.25 -8.82
CA ARG A 243 -11.34 13.25 -9.87
C ARG A 243 -10.25 12.20 -9.71
N VAL A 244 -10.59 10.96 -10.04
CA VAL A 244 -9.61 9.87 -10.12
C VAL A 244 -8.58 10.20 -11.23
N PRO A 245 -7.28 10.12 -10.95
CA PRO A 245 -6.22 10.50 -11.90
C PRO A 245 -6.06 9.53 -13.07
#